data_AF-Q5DH39-F1
#
_entry.id   AF-Q5DH39-F1
#
_cell.length_a   1.000
_cell.length_b   1.000
_cell.length_c   1.000
_cell.angle_alpha   90.00
_cell.angle_beta   90.00
_cell.angle_gamma   90.00
#
_symmetry.space_group_name_H-M   'P 1'
#
loop_
_entity.id
_entity.type
_entity.pdbx_description
1 polymer ?
#
loop_
_entity_poly.entity_id
_entity_poly.type
_entity_poly.pdbx_seq_one_letter_code
_entity_poly.pdbx_strand_id
1 'polypeptide(L)'
;MARSKRKIIPTPQYCLNLALAVIRELIRRDTLAAAIAGRDNRQLEYIFRFIYNNIWRKDAAAVCLELYHCILNTYTAEELMDIRGFVKVNRLLELISSNLYSLSRIVDKIVYQPHNLLQSKSEPVVEGIHSSPLSSSEYSTKCEETSPTKKRRKVNVT
;
A
#
# COMPACT_ATOMS: atom_id res chain seq x y z
N MET A 1 -27.98 -9.75 -48.89
CA MET A 1 -27.97 -8.92 -47.67
C MET A 1 -26.91 -9.43 -46.70
N ALA A 2 -25.76 -8.77 -46.61
CA ALA A 2 -24.71 -9.16 -45.67
C ALA A 2 -25.09 -8.69 -44.25
N ARG A 3 -25.32 -9.64 -43.33
CA ARG A 3 -25.45 -9.32 -41.90
C ARG A 3 -24.10 -8.81 -41.39
N SER A 4 -24.00 -7.50 -41.18
CA SER A 4 -22.87 -6.90 -40.46
C SER A 4 -22.81 -7.53 -39.07
N LYS A 5 -21.81 -8.40 -38.84
CA LYS A 5 -21.55 -8.96 -37.51
C LYS A 5 -21.10 -7.79 -36.63
N ARG A 6 -21.96 -7.33 -35.73
CA ARG A 6 -21.60 -6.33 -34.71
C ARG A 6 -20.39 -6.88 -33.95
N LYS A 7 -19.25 -6.21 -34.04
CA LYS A 7 -18.08 -6.52 -33.22
C LYS A 7 -18.42 -6.16 -31.78
N ILE A 8 -18.71 -7.17 -30.96
CA ILE A 8 -18.86 -6.98 -29.51
C ILE A 8 -17.46 -6.72 -28.97
N ILE A 9 -17.22 -5.51 -28.48
CA ILE A 9 -15.97 -5.17 -27.80
C ILE A 9 -16.06 -5.79 -26.40
N PRO A 10 -15.15 -6.72 -26.04
CA PRO A 10 -15.19 -7.35 -24.72
C PRO A 10 -14.95 -6.31 -23.62
N THR A 11 -15.70 -6.42 -22.54
CA THR A 11 -15.55 -5.49 -21.41
C THR A 11 -14.20 -5.71 -20.71
N PRO A 12 -13.60 -4.68 -20.10
CA PRO A 12 -12.34 -4.84 -19.38
C PRO A 12 -12.37 -5.92 -18.30
N GLN A 13 -13.51 -6.07 -17.60
CA GLN A 13 -13.69 -7.10 -16.58
C GLN A 13 -13.72 -8.51 -17.19
N TYR A 14 -14.37 -8.68 -18.34
CA TYR A 14 -14.35 -9.96 -19.05
C TYR A 14 -12.92 -10.34 -19.47
N CYS A 15 -12.16 -9.40 -20.02
CA CYS A 15 -10.77 -9.62 -20.40
C CYS A 15 -9.89 -10.00 -19.20
N LEU A 16 -10.07 -9.33 -18.06
CA LEU A 16 -9.37 -9.66 -16.82
C LEU A 16 -9.72 -11.08 -16.35
N ASN A 17 -11.01 -11.41 -16.28
CA ASN A 17 -11.45 -12.73 -15.82
C ASN A 17 -10.92 -13.85 -16.74
N LEU A 18 -10.91 -13.61 -18.06
CA LEU A 18 -10.36 -14.56 -19.02
C LEU A 18 -8.85 -14.74 -18.81
N ALA A 19 -8.08 -13.66 -18.64
CA ALA A 19 -6.65 -13.74 -18.37
C ALA A 19 -6.37 -14.51 -17.07
N LEU A 20 -7.11 -14.21 -16.00
CA LEU A 20 -6.98 -14.92 -14.73
C LEU A 20 -7.34 -16.41 -14.86
N ALA A 21 -8.37 -16.75 -15.63
CA ALA A 21 -8.75 -18.14 -15.89
C ALA A 21 -7.63 -18.90 -16.62
N VAL A 22 -7.02 -18.27 -17.63
CA VAL A 22 -5.87 -18.85 -18.35
C VAL A 22 -4.69 -19.08 -17.42
N ILE A 23 -4.30 -18.09 -16.61
CA ILE A 23 -3.17 -18.24 -15.68
C ILE A 23 -3.46 -19.32 -14.64
N ARG A 24 -4.68 -19.36 -14.08
CA ARG A 24 -5.09 -20.44 -13.17
C ARG A 24 -5.00 -21.82 -13.81
N GLU A 25 -5.39 -21.94 -15.07
CA GLU A 25 -5.32 -23.22 -15.78
C GLU A 25 -3.86 -23.64 -16.05
N LEU A 26 -2.96 -22.69 -16.34
CA LEU A 26 -1.53 -22.96 -16.44
C LEU A 26 -0.92 -23.42 -15.11
N ILE A 27 -1.31 -22.79 -14.00
CA ILE A 27 -0.92 -23.21 -12.64
C ILE A 27 -1.44 -24.62 -12.35
N ARG A 28 -2.72 -24.87 -12.59
CA ARG A 28 -3.36 -26.17 -12.34
C ARG A 28 -2.70 -27.32 -13.11
N ARG A 29 -2.13 -27.03 -14.29
CA ARG A 29 -1.43 -28.01 -15.15
C ARG A 29 0.07 -28.07 -14.91
N ASP A 30 0.61 -27.26 -14.00
CA ASP A 30 2.05 -27.11 -13.78
C ASP A 30 2.83 -26.73 -15.06
N THR A 31 2.23 -25.88 -15.89
CA THR A 31 2.79 -25.42 -17.17
C THR A 31 3.09 -23.93 -17.19
N LEU A 32 2.89 -23.24 -16.06
CA LEU A 32 3.14 -21.81 -15.96
C LEU A 32 4.62 -21.47 -16.20
N ALA A 33 5.55 -22.22 -15.60
CA ALA A 33 6.99 -22.02 -15.80
C ALA A 33 7.38 -22.14 -17.28
N ALA A 34 6.90 -23.17 -17.98
CA ALA A 34 7.14 -23.33 -19.40
C ALA A 34 6.53 -22.19 -20.25
N ALA A 35 5.38 -21.65 -19.85
CA ALA A 35 4.74 -20.52 -20.54
C ALA A 35 5.47 -19.18 -20.30
N ILE A 36 6.21 -19.06 -19.21
CA ILE A 36 6.99 -17.88 -18.81
C ILE A 36 8.44 -17.98 -19.30
N ALA A 37 8.98 -19.18 -19.46
CA ALA A 37 10.30 -19.39 -20.02
C ALA A 37 10.43 -18.80 -21.43
N GLY A 38 11.55 -18.14 -21.72
CA GLY A 38 11.87 -17.59 -23.04
C GLY A 38 11.08 -16.34 -23.44
N ARG A 39 10.36 -15.70 -22.50
CA ARG A 39 9.78 -14.36 -22.72
C ARG A 39 10.88 -13.30 -22.78
N ASP A 40 10.73 -12.37 -23.71
CA ASP A 40 11.62 -11.21 -23.83
C ASP A 40 11.26 -10.08 -22.84
N ASN A 41 12.16 -9.11 -22.68
CA ASN A 41 11.98 -7.99 -21.75
C ASN A 41 10.70 -7.19 -22.01
N ARG A 42 10.28 -7.06 -23.29
CA ARG A 42 9.07 -6.34 -23.66
C ARG A 42 7.83 -7.11 -23.19
N GLN A 43 7.80 -8.42 -23.39
CA GLN A 43 6.73 -9.31 -22.93
C GLN A 43 6.65 -9.34 -21.40
N LEU A 44 7.79 -9.43 -20.72
CA LEU A 44 7.88 -9.35 -19.26
C LEU A 44 7.35 -8.00 -18.75
N GLU A 45 7.66 -6.88 -19.39
CA GLU A 45 7.11 -5.57 -19.04
C GLU A 45 5.57 -5.54 -19.11
N TYR A 46 4.95 -6.19 -20.11
CA TYR A 46 3.49 -6.32 -20.18
C TYR A 46 2.94 -7.15 -19.02
N ILE A 47 3.63 -8.24 -18.65
CA ILE A 47 3.23 -9.13 -17.56
C ILE A 47 3.35 -8.39 -16.21
N PHE A 48 4.46 -7.70 -15.95
CA PHE A 48 4.62 -6.90 -14.74
C PHE A 48 3.59 -5.78 -14.65
N ARG A 49 3.23 -5.14 -15.77
CA ARG A 49 2.14 -4.16 -15.78
C ARG A 49 0.80 -4.80 -15.45
N PHE A 50 0.54 -6.01 -15.94
CA PHE A 50 -0.65 -6.78 -15.55
C PHE A 50 -0.67 -7.05 -14.04
N ILE A 51 0.44 -7.52 -13.47
CA ILE A 51 0.58 -7.78 -12.02
C ILE A 51 0.34 -6.49 -11.23
N TYR A 52 1.09 -5.42 -11.53
CA TYR A 52 1.02 -4.13 -10.85
C TYR A 52 -0.41 -3.58 -10.76
N ASN A 53 -1.17 -3.69 -11.86
CA ASN A 53 -2.54 -3.15 -11.94
C ASN A 53 -3.59 -4.01 -11.23
N ASN A 54 -3.31 -5.29 -10.99
CA ASN A 54 -4.34 -6.24 -10.55
C ASN A 54 -4.05 -6.91 -9.21
N ILE A 55 -2.82 -6.84 -8.68
CA ILE A 55 -2.44 -7.51 -7.43
C ILE A 55 -3.25 -7.07 -6.21
N TRP A 56 -3.84 -5.88 -6.26
CA TRP A 56 -4.72 -5.33 -5.22
C TRP A 56 -6.15 -5.88 -5.25
N ARG A 57 -6.57 -6.52 -6.35
CA ARG A 57 -7.93 -7.02 -6.52
C ARG A 57 -8.06 -8.35 -5.81
N LYS A 58 -9.08 -8.49 -4.96
CA LYS A 58 -9.38 -9.72 -4.20
C LYS A 58 -9.32 -10.99 -5.07
N ASP A 59 -9.93 -10.94 -6.24
CA ASP A 59 -10.05 -12.11 -7.13
C ASP A 59 -8.83 -12.37 -8.01
N ALA A 60 -7.82 -11.48 -7.98
CA ALA A 60 -6.62 -11.58 -8.81
C ALA A 60 -5.32 -11.70 -8.00
N ALA A 61 -5.31 -11.22 -6.75
CA ALA A 61 -4.11 -11.12 -5.92
C ALA A 61 -3.29 -12.40 -5.87
N ALA A 62 -3.93 -13.53 -5.51
CA ALA A 62 -3.26 -14.82 -5.44
C ALA A 62 -2.66 -15.25 -6.79
N VAL A 63 -3.41 -15.10 -7.88
CA VAL A 63 -2.95 -15.45 -9.24
C VAL A 63 -1.79 -14.55 -9.68
N CYS A 64 -1.84 -13.26 -9.35
CA CYS A 64 -0.76 -12.32 -9.63
C CYS A 64 0.52 -12.63 -8.84
N LEU A 65 0.39 -13.05 -7.58
CA LEU A 65 1.52 -13.44 -6.73
C LEU A 65 2.16 -14.75 -7.21
N GLU A 66 1.36 -15.75 -7.55
CA GLU A 66 1.87 -17.02 -8.13
C GLU A 66 2.61 -16.76 -9.46
N LEU A 67 2.04 -15.91 -10.32
CA LEU A 67 2.69 -15.50 -11.56
C LEU A 67 4.00 -14.77 -11.31
N TYR A 68 4.01 -13.84 -10.34
CA TYR A 68 5.22 -13.11 -9.96
C TYR A 68 6.30 -14.06 -9.43
N HIS A 69 5.95 -14.97 -8.54
CA HIS A 69 6.85 -15.98 -7.98
C HIS A 69 7.42 -16.91 -9.06
N CYS A 70 6.59 -17.34 -10.02
CA CYS A 70 7.04 -18.11 -11.17
C CYS A 70 8.10 -17.35 -11.99
N ILE A 71 7.93 -16.05 -12.21
CA ILE A 71 8.91 -15.22 -12.95
C ILE A 71 10.24 -15.15 -12.17
N LEU A 72 10.17 -14.93 -10.85
CA LEU A 72 11.36 -14.92 -9.98
C LEU A 72 12.15 -16.23 -10.01
N ASN A 73 11.47 -17.37 -10.15
CA ASN A 73 12.13 -18.67 -10.23
C ASN A 73 12.66 -18.99 -11.64
N THR A 74 12.25 -18.24 -12.66
CA THR A 74 12.61 -18.49 -14.06
C THR A 74 13.75 -17.58 -14.53
N TYR A 75 13.82 -16.36 -14.02
CA TYR A 75 14.79 -15.33 -14.44
C TYR A 75 15.69 -14.93 -13.29
N THR A 76 16.94 -14.61 -13.60
CA THR A 76 17.89 -14.09 -12.62
C THR A 76 17.54 -12.67 -12.20
N ALA A 77 18.00 -12.25 -11.01
CA ALA A 77 17.76 -10.89 -10.54
C ALA A 77 18.36 -9.84 -11.50
N GLU A 78 19.52 -10.11 -12.09
CA GLU A 78 20.20 -9.21 -13.03
C GLU A 78 19.33 -8.93 -14.26
N GLU A 79 18.75 -9.98 -14.87
CA GLU A 79 17.86 -9.84 -16.02
C GLU A 79 16.59 -9.02 -15.70
N LEU A 80 16.08 -9.16 -14.48
CA LEU A 80 14.83 -8.51 -14.07
C LEU A 80 15.03 -7.04 -13.67
N MET A 81 16.20 -6.66 -13.15
CA MET A 81 16.46 -5.29 -12.68
C MET A 81 16.41 -4.25 -13.79
N ASP A 82 16.70 -4.64 -15.03
CA ASP A 82 16.60 -3.77 -16.20
C ASP A 82 15.14 -3.52 -16.65
N ILE A 83 14.19 -4.28 -16.11
CA ILE A 83 12.78 -4.20 -16.47
C ILE A 83 12.07 -3.25 -15.50
N ARG A 84 11.67 -2.08 -15.99
CA ARG A 84 10.99 -1.05 -15.18
C ARG A 84 9.75 -1.57 -14.46
N GLY A 85 8.98 -2.45 -15.11
CA GLY A 85 7.81 -3.10 -14.53
C GLY A 85 8.14 -3.93 -13.29
N PHE A 86 9.27 -4.65 -13.29
CA PHE A 86 9.74 -5.42 -12.15
C PHE A 86 10.01 -4.53 -10.94
N VAL A 87 10.79 -3.46 -11.11
CA VAL A 87 11.12 -2.51 -10.04
C VAL A 87 9.86 -1.92 -9.41
N LYS A 88 8.86 -1.59 -10.22
CA LYS A 88 7.57 -1.07 -9.73
C LYS A 88 6.79 -2.10 -8.92
N VAL A 89 6.70 -3.34 -9.40
CA VAL A 89 6.00 -4.42 -8.68
C VAL A 89 6.73 -4.72 -7.36
N ASN A 90 8.05 -4.77 -7.36
CA ASN A 90 8.82 -4.98 -6.13
C ASN A 90 8.57 -3.89 -5.10
N ARG A 91 8.66 -2.62 -5.52
CA ARG A 91 8.37 -1.50 -4.63
C ARG A 91 6.95 -1.54 -4.08
N LEU A 92 6.00 -1.96 -4.90
CA LEU A 92 4.60 -2.13 -4.50
C LEU A 92 4.46 -3.21 -3.41
N LEU A 93 5.09 -4.37 -3.61
CA LEU A 93 5.05 -5.50 -2.69
C LEU A 93 5.74 -5.18 -1.36
N GLU A 94 6.86 -4.46 -1.37
CA GLU A 94 7.51 -3.95 -0.15
C GLU A 94 6.55 -3.07 0.67
N LEU A 95 5.86 -2.13 0.01
CA LEU A 95 4.91 -1.24 0.67
C LEU A 95 3.71 -2.02 1.21
N ILE A 96 3.19 -2.99 0.45
CA ILE A 96 2.10 -3.88 0.90
C ILE A 96 2.54 -4.62 2.16
N SER A 97 3.71 -5.26 2.14
CA SER A 97 4.25 -6.03 3.25
C SER A 97 4.42 -5.17 4.50
N SER A 98 5.03 -4.00 4.36
CA SER A 98 5.22 -3.04 5.47
C SER A 98 3.88 -2.57 6.08
N ASN A 99 2.90 -2.27 5.21
CA ASN A 99 1.58 -1.84 5.66
C ASN A 99 0.83 -2.97 6.37
N LEU A 100 0.84 -4.19 5.81
CA LEU A 100 0.21 -5.35 6.43
C LEU A 100 0.85 -5.70 7.77
N TYR A 101 2.18 -5.62 7.88
CA TYR A 101 2.89 -5.79 9.14
C TYR A 101 2.46 -4.75 10.18
N SER A 102 2.38 -3.48 9.78
CA SER A 102 1.96 -2.39 10.68
C SER A 102 0.50 -2.58 11.14
N LEU A 103 -0.40 -2.99 10.23
CA LEU A 103 -1.80 -3.29 10.56
C LEU A 103 -1.90 -4.48 11.52
N SER A 104 -1.14 -5.56 11.29
CA SER A 104 -1.09 -6.70 12.21
C SER A 104 -0.76 -6.25 13.63
N ARG A 105 0.28 -5.41 13.79
CA ARG A 105 0.67 -4.89 15.11
C ARG A 105 -0.41 -4.03 15.77
N ILE A 106 -1.17 -3.26 14.99
CA ILE A 106 -2.28 -2.45 15.53
C ILE A 106 -3.42 -3.38 15.99
N VAL A 107 -3.77 -4.37 15.17
CA VAL A 107 -4.79 -5.36 15.52
C VAL A 107 -4.39 -6.11 16.78
N ASP A 108 -3.14 -6.57 16.89
CA ASP A 108 -2.63 -7.24 18.09
C ASP A 108 -2.76 -6.35 19.33
N LYS A 109 -2.40 -5.07 19.22
CA LYS A 109 -2.54 -4.12 20.34
C LYS A 109 -4.00 -3.89 20.77
N ILE A 110 -4.94 -3.88 19.83
CA ILE A 110 -6.37 -3.69 20.11
C ILE A 110 -6.96 -4.96 20.73
N VAL A 111 -6.69 -6.13 20.12
CA VAL A 111 -7.24 -7.43 20.54
C VAL A 111 -6.68 -7.85 21.89
N TYR A 112 -5.38 -7.60 22.13
CA TYR A 112 -4.71 -7.95 23.38
C TYR A 112 -4.57 -6.75 24.34
N GLN A 113 -5.30 -5.66 24.13
CA GLN A 113 -5.35 -4.58 25.12
C GLN A 113 -6.11 -5.10 26.35
N PRO A 114 -5.46 -5.26 27.52
CA PRO A 114 -6.20 -5.64 28.72
C PRO A 114 -7.20 -4.52 29.05
N HIS A 115 -8.46 -4.88 29.28
CA HIS A 115 -9.55 -3.97 29.67
C HIS A 115 -9.34 -3.28 31.06
N ASN A 116 -8.12 -3.18 31.56
CA ASN A 116 -7.81 -2.68 32.90
C ASN A 116 -7.58 -1.15 32.97
N LEU A 117 -8.04 -0.37 31.99
CA LEU A 117 -7.96 1.11 32.02
C LEU A 117 -9.29 1.77 32.41
N LEU A 118 -10.08 1.12 33.28
CA LEU A 118 -11.26 1.72 33.90
C LEU A 118 -11.29 1.45 35.42
N GLN A 119 -10.18 1.75 36.08
CA GLN A 119 -10.15 2.03 37.52
C GLN A 119 -9.25 3.24 37.79
N SER A 120 -9.51 4.38 37.14
CA SER A 120 -9.16 5.65 37.78
C SER A 120 -10.16 5.86 38.90
N LYS A 121 -9.74 5.59 40.13
CA LYS A 121 -10.42 6.00 41.38
C LYS A 121 -11.05 7.38 41.19
N SER A 122 -12.38 7.43 41.20
CA SER A 122 -13.10 8.64 41.55
C SER A 122 -12.90 8.86 43.06
N GLU A 123 -11.87 9.61 43.45
CA GLU A 123 -11.83 10.19 44.78
C GLU A 123 -12.86 11.33 44.84
N PRO A 124 -13.77 11.37 45.83
CA PRO A 124 -14.67 12.49 46.00
C PRO A 124 -13.88 13.68 46.54
N VAL A 125 -13.68 14.71 45.72
CA VAL A 125 -13.23 16.03 46.16
C VAL A 125 -14.37 16.66 46.97
N VAL A 126 -14.19 16.73 48.28
CA VAL A 126 -15.08 17.47 49.19
C VAL A 126 -14.87 18.97 48.96
N GLU A 127 -15.94 19.67 48.60
CA GLU A 127 -16.01 21.13 48.52
C GLU A 127 -15.82 21.77 49.89
N GLY A 128 -14.84 22.67 49.98
CA GLY A 128 -14.66 23.60 51.09
C GLY A 128 -14.48 25.01 50.54
N ILE A 129 -15.59 25.75 50.44
CA ILE A 129 -15.62 27.17 50.09
C ILE A 129 -15.04 27.97 51.26
N HIS A 130 -13.98 28.75 51.03
CA HIS A 130 -13.82 30.06 51.67
C HIS A 130 -12.91 31.00 50.84
N SER A 131 -13.33 32.25 50.86
CA SER A 131 -13.08 33.40 50.00
C SER A 131 -11.70 34.10 50.14
N SER A 132 -11.24 34.64 49.01
CA SER A 132 -10.08 35.54 48.72
C SER A 132 -10.10 36.88 49.53
N PRO A 133 -9.16 37.88 49.35
CA PRO A 133 -8.06 38.00 48.38
C PRO A 133 -6.74 38.72 48.83
N LEU A 134 -5.82 38.87 47.86
CA LEU A 134 -4.69 39.82 47.71
C LEU A 134 -3.41 39.65 48.56
N SER A 135 -2.31 39.30 47.88
CA SER A 135 -1.01 40.00 48.06
C SER A 135 -0.14 39.83 46.82
N SER A 136 0.36 40.95 46.30
CA SER A 136 1.19 41.12 45.11
C SER A 136 2.68 41.12 45.46
N SER A 137 3.52 40.48 44.61
CA SER A 137 4.95 40.78 44.40
C SER A 137 5.48 39.77 43.36
N GLU A 138 5.40 40.07 42.07
CA GLU A 138 6.51 40.52 41.21
C GLU A 138 7.82 39.72 41.32
N TYR A 139 8.14 38.97 40.25
CA TYR A 139 9.45 38.77 39.58
C TYR A 139 9.16 37.78 38.41
N SER A 140 8.93 38.24 37.15
CA SER A 140 9.92 38.41 36.06
C SER A 140 10.93 37.24 35.97
N THR A 141 11.12 36.50 34.86
CA THR A 141 11.33 36.98 33.48
C THR A 141 11.16 35.86 32.42
N LYS A 142 10.50 36.23 31.31
CA LYS A 142 10.59 35.80 29.88
C LYS A 142 10.40 34.32 29.43
N CYS A 143 9.26 34.11 28.74
CA CYS A 143 9.15 33.27 27.55
C CYS A 143 9.45 34.12 26.29
N GLU A 144 10.15 33.56 25.30
CA GLU A 144 10.18 34.09 23.93
C GLU A 144 9.66 33.01 22.96
N GLU A 145 8.43 33.20 22.50
CA GLU A 145 7.94 32.71 21.20
C GLU A 145 8.10 33.85 20.20
N THR A 146 8.74 33.61 19.05
CA THR A 146 8.44 34.38 17.83
C THR A 146 8.55 33.49 16.59
N SER A 147 7.39 33.21 15.98
CA SER A 147 7.26 33.15 14.51
C SER A 147 6.89 34.58 14.06
N PRO A 148 7.19 35.06 12.83
CA PRO A 148 6.38 34.65 11.67
C PRO A 148 6.98 34.79 10.24
N THR A 149 6.47 33.96 9.33
CA THR A 149 6.08 34.20 7.91
C THR A 149 7.01 34.85 6.84
N LYS A 150 6.95 34.18 5.67
CA LYS A 150 6.70 34.67 4.29
C LYS A 150 7.88 34.88 3.29
N LYS A 151 7.72 34.17 2.15
CA LYS A 151 7.90 34.54 0.73
C LYS A 151 9.02 33.87 -0.10
N ARG A 152 8.55 32.88 -0.86
CA ARG A 152 8.88 32.49 -2.26
C ARG A 152 9.65 33.55 -3.09
N ARG A 153 10.78 33.16 -3.69
CA ARG A 153 11.30 33.75 -4.94
C ARG A 153 11.94 32.66 -5.82
N LYS A 154 11.53 32.65 -7.09
CA LYS A 154 12.13 31.88 -8.19
C LYS A 154 13.49 32.49 -8.53
N VAL A 155 14.46 31.66 -8.89
CA VAL A 155 15.72 32.08 -9.51
C VAL A 155 15.82 31.34 -10.85
N ASN A 156 15.69 32.11 -11.94
CA ASN A 156 16.24 31.75 -13.25
C ASN A 156 17.65 32.34 -13.28
N VAL A 157 18.63 31.57 -13.76
CA VAL A 157 19.96 32.08 -14.12
C VAL A 157 20.22 31.66 -15.56
N THR A 158 20.38 32.71 -16.37
CA THR A 158 21.01 32.88 -17.69
C THR A 158 21.37 31.65 -18.52
#